data_AF-A0A644WR26-F1
#
_entry.id   AF-A0A644WR26-F1
#
_cell.length_a   1.000
_cell.length_b   1.000
_cell.length_c   1.000
_cell.angle_alpha   90.00
_cell.angle_beta   90.00
_cell.angle_gamma   90.00
#
_symmetry.space_group_name_H-M   'P 1'
#
loop_
_entity.id
_entity.type
_entity.pdbx_description
1 polymer ?
#
loop_
_entity_poly.entity_id
_entity_poly.type
_entity_poly.pdbx_seq_one_letter_code
_entity_poly.pdbx_strand_id
1 'polypeptide(L)'
;MLRHRLGKSSCSLLPEAGSLSGMTADRALPLLRSPNPVEASIGLAALNALVDEGEAGESSNDDLVEMLGITPKDRVGMVGDIMPLLRMIRDHAGHCVVFDEGKNEEKGITSTDLEGEELPGCSVVLLSATTLLNGTFDDVLSMASGAREICVIGPSAPLLPDIFRERGVTLLSGRRFTDADRLLRIVSEAGGTRCFGPVSVKVNIRLRK
;
A
#
# COMPACT_ATOMS: atom_id res chain seq x y z
N MET A 1 -0.05 -3.72 -9.83
CA MET A 1 0.12 -5.11 -9.29
C MET A 1 1.45 -5.67 -9.80
N LEU A 2 2.29 -6.27 -8.94
CA LEU A 2 3.70 -6.62 -9.27
C LEU A 2 3.89 -7.91 -10.08
N ARG A 3 2.82 -8.49 -10.65
CA ARG A 3 2.90 -9.76 -11.40
C ARG A 3 3.88 -9.71 -12.57
N HIS A 4 4.02 -8.55 -13.20
CA HIS A 4 4.95 -8.33 -14.31
C HIS A 4 6.43 -8.40 -13.87
N ARG A 5 6.73 -8.21 -12.57
CA ARG A 5 8.07 -8.35 -11.99
C ARG A 5 8.43 -9.80 -11.63
N LEU A 6 7.48 -10.74 -11.75
CA LEU A 6 7.77 -12.15 -11.54
C LEU A 6 8.54 -12.69 -12.75
N GLY A 7 9.71 -13.29 -12.50
CA GLY A 7 10.49 -13.94 -13.55
C GLY A 7 9.69 -15.01 -14.29
N LYS A 8 10.01 -15.25 -15.57
CA LYS A 8 9.38 -16.32 -16.34
C LYS A 8 9.96 -17.70 -15.96
N SER A 9 9.05 -18.68 -15.88
CA SER A 9 9.25 -20.13 -16.04
C SER A 9 10.13 -20.85 -15.00
N SER A 10 9.47 -21.23 -13.92
CA SER A 10 9.84 -22.32 -13.00
C SER A 10 8.53 -22.94 -12.49
N CYS A 11 8.53 -24.22 -12.13
CA CYS A 11 7.35 -24.86 -11.52
C CYS A 11 6.96 -24.22 -10.17
N SER A 12 7.87 -23.45 -9.56
CA SER A 12 7.68 -22.72 -8.31
C SER A 12 8.21 -21.29 -8.41
N LEU A 13 7.53 -20.32 -7.79
CA LEU A 13 7.99 -18.92 -7.73
C LEU A 13 9.14 -18.71 -6.73
N LEU A 14 9.33 -19.66 -5.81
CA LEU A 14 10.39 -19.68 -4.81
C LEU A 14 11.02 -21.08 -4.72
N PRO A 15 12.34 -21.20 -4.49
CA PRO A 15 12.98 -22.48 -4.23
C PRO A 15 12.38 -23.24 -3.03
N GLU A 16 11.97 -22.52 -2.00
CA GLU A 16 11.42 -23.04 -0.74
C GLU A 16 9.88 -23.15 -0.76
N ALA A 17 9.23 -23.00 -1.92
CA ALA A 17 7.78 -23.13 -2.01
C ALA A 17 7.33 -24.51 -1.49
N GLY A 18 6.39 -24.50 -0.53
CA GLY A 18 5.89 -25.71 0.14
C GLY A 18 6.58 -26.07 1.46
N SER A 19 7.69 -25.40 1.83
CA SER A 19 8.39 -25.61 3.11
C SER A 19 8.49 -24.36 3.99
N LEU A 20 7.84 -23.25 3.60
CA LEU A 20 7.83 -21.99 4.34
C LEU A 20 7.08 -22.06 5.68
N SER A 21 6.10 -22.95 5.80
CA SER A 21 5.34 -23.12 7.05
C SER A 21 6.26 -23.56 8.19
N GLY A 22 6.14 -22.89 9.34
CA GLY A 22 7.01 -23.13 10.50
C GLY A 22 8.29 -22.29 10.50
N MET A 23 8.53 -21.48 9.46
CA MET A 23 9.59 -20.47 9.48
C MET A 23 9.34 -19.46 10.61
N THR A 24 10.38 -19.17 11.39
CA THR A 24 10.33 -18.19 12.48
C THR A 24 10.36 -16.75 11.96
N ALA A 25 9.83 -15.81 12.76
CA ALA A 25 9.78 -14.39 12.39
C ALA A 25 11.16 -13.79 12.09
N ASP A 26 12.19 -14.13 12.86
CA ASP A 26 13.57 -13.65 12.65
C ASP A 26 14.18 -14.10 11.31
N ARG A 27 13.67 -15.21 10.74
CA ARG A 27 14.03 -15.71 9.41
C ARG A 27 13.19 -15.10 8.31
N ALA A 28 11.91 -14.81 8.58
CA ALA A 28 11.00 -14.22 7.60
C ALA A 28 11.22 -12.72 7.39
N LEU A 29 11.45 -11.95 8.47
CA LEU A 29 11.58 -10.49 8.41
C LEU A 29 12.68 -10.00 7.45
N PRO A 30 13.89 -10.60 7.38
CA PRO A 30 14.92 -10.20 6.42
C PRO A 30 14.49 -10.32 4.95
N LEU A 31 13.53 -11.20 4.62
CA LEU A 31 13.02 -11.36 3.25
C LEU A 31 12.37 -10.09 2.70
N LEU A 32 11.91 -9.18 3.58
CA LEU A 32 11.37 -7.87 3.18
C LEU A 32 12.35 -7.06 2.33
N ARG A 33 13.67 -7.27 2.52
CA ARG A 33 14.73 -6.58 1.76
C ARG A 33 15.09 -7.28 0.45
N SER A 34 14.44 -8.39 0.13
CA SER A 34 14.71 -9.12 -1.10
C SER A 34 14.26 -8.33 -2.33
N PRO A 35 15.04 -8.33 -3.43
CA PRO A 35 14.58 -7.78 -4.71
C PRO A 35 13.48 -8.64 -5.35
N ASN A 36 13.27 -9.87 -4.87
CA ASN A 36 12.16 -10.72 -5.32
C ASN A 36 10.86 -10.29 -4.62
N PRO A 37 9.84 -9.80 -5.34
CA PRO A 37 8.61 -9.30 -4.71
C PRO A 37 7.82 -10.38 -3.97
N VAL A 38 8.01 -11.68 -4.30
CA VAL A 38 7.38 -12.79 -3.56
C VAL A 38 8.03 -12.97 -2.21
N GLU A 39 9.36 -12.96 -2.13
CA GLU A 39 10.11 -13.01 -0.87
C GLU A 39 9.81 -11.77 -0.01
N ALA A 40 9.86 -10.58 -0.62
CA ALA A 40 9.50 -9.34 0.06
C ALA A 40 8.09 -9.38 0.65
N SER A 41 7.14 -10.01 -0.05
CA SER A 41 5.77 -10.18 0.45
C SER A 41 5.67 -11.08 1.68
N ILE A 42 6.50 -12.12 1.79
CA ILE A 42 6.57 -12.98 2.98
C ILE A 42 7.10 -12.17 4.16
N GLY A 43 8.18 -11.40 3.96
CA GLY A 43 8.74 -10.56 5.01
C GLY A 43 7.77 -9.47 5.47
N LEU A 44 7.06 -8.83 4.54
CA LEU A 44 6.04 -7.82 4.87
C LEU A 44 4.83 -8.43 5.59
N ALA A 45 4.38 -9.61 5.16
CA ALA A 45 3.28 -10.33 5.81
C ALA A 45 3.67 -10.74 7.24
N ALA A 46 4.90 -11.23 7.44
CA ALA A 46 5.43 -11.53 8.77
C ALA A 46 5.52 -10.28 9.65
N LEU A 47 5.99 -9.14 9.09
CA LEU A 47 5.99 -7.87 9.81
C LEU A 47 4.58 -7.46 10.24
N ASN A 48 3.62 -7.45 9.32
CA ASN A 48 2.23 -7.08 9.62
C ASN A 48 1.59 -8.02 10.66
N ALA A 49 1.92 -9.30 10.66
CA ALA A 49 1.43 -10.26 11.66
C ALA A 49 1.99 -10.01 13.07
N LEU A 50 3.12 -9.30 13.19
CA LEU A 50 3.75 -8.93 14.46
C LEU A 50 3.33 -7.54 14.95
N VAL A 51 2.68 -6.74 14.10
CA VAL A 51 2.19 -5.41 14.50
C VAL A 51 1.09 -5.58 15.53
N ASP A 52 1.28 -5.00 16.70
CA ASP A 52 0.19 -4.80 17.65
C ASP A 52 -0.62 -3.59 17.19
N GLU A 53 -1.81 -3.87 16.67
CA GLU A 53 -2.71 -2.85 16.12
C GLU A 53 -3.41 -2.03 17.22
N GLY A 54 -3.25 -2.42 18.49
CA GLY A 54 -3.83 -1.74 19.65
C GLY A 54 -5.35 -1.53 19.54
N GLU A 55 -5.82 -0.40 20.08
CA GLU A 55 -7.25 0.01 20.02
C GLU A 55 -7.57 0.87 18.78
N ALA A 56 -6.82 0.74 17.68
CA ALA A 56 -7.10 1.54 16.49
C ALA A 56 -8.54 1.28 16.00
N GLY A 57 -9.34 2.35 16.01
CA GLY A 57 -10.77 2.30 15.71
C GLY A 57 -11.04 1.91 14.26
N GLU A 58 -12.21 1.30 14.03
CA GLU A 58 -12.70 1.01 12.69
C GLU A 58 -13.00 2.30 11.93
N SER A 59 -12.73 2.32 10.62
CA SER A 59 -12.95 3.48 9.77
C SER A 59 -13.46 3.10 8.38
N SER A 60 -13.76 4.11 7.56
CA SER A 60 -14.26 3.98 6.19
C SER A 60 -13.37 4.70 5.16
N ASN A 61 -13.73 4.63 3.87
CA ASN A 61 -13.06 5.46 2.85
C ASN A 61 -13.57 6.90 2.83
N ASP A 62 -14.81 7.13 3.23
CA ASP A 62 -15.37 8.49 3.30
C ASP A 62 -14.63 9.27 4.41
N ASP A 63 -14.42 8.60 5.55
CA ASP A 63 -13.58 9.09 6.64
C ASP A 63 -12.17 9.44 6.14
N LEU A 64 -11.61 8.64 5.22
CA LEU A 64 -10.28 8.90 4.66
C LEU A 64 -10.25 10.18 3.81
N VAL A 65 -11.22 10.38 2.92
CA VAL A 65 -11.28 11.59 2.08
C VAL A 65 -11.46 12.84 2.97
N GLU A 66 -12.29 12.75 3.99
CA GLU A 66 -12.48 13.81 4.98
C GLU A 66 -11.20 14.08 5.79
N MET A 67 -10.54 13.04 6.30
CA MET A 67 -9.28 13.16 7.05
C MET A 67 -8.14 13.77 6.24
N LEU A 68 -8.11 13.53 4.92
CA LEU A 68 -7.15 14.13 3.99
C LEU A 68 -7.49 15.59 3.63
N GLY A 69 -8.70 16.05 3.99
CA GLY A 69 -9.16 17.41 3.73
C GLY A 69 -9.07 17.77 2.25
N ILE A 70 -9.47 16.86 1.36
CA ILE A 70 -9.36 17.07 -0.09
C ILE A 70 -10.41 18.10 -0.54
N THR A 71 -9.96 19.08 -1.32
CA THR A 71 -10.78 20.18 -1.84
C THR A 71 -10.59 20.37 -3.36
N PRO A 72 -11.46 21.14 -4.03
CA PRO A 72 -11.30 21.42 -5.47
C PRO A 72 -10.03 22.20 -5.82
N LYS A 73 -9.29 22.72 -4.84
CA LYS A 73 -8.00 23.39 -5.04
C LYS A 73 -6.82 22.41 -5.08
N ASP A 74 -7.05 21.15 -4.68
CA ASP A 74 -5.99 20.17 -4.53
C ASP A 74 -5.68 19.45 -5.84
N ARG A 75 -4.38 19.22 -6.04
CA ARG A 75 -3.84 18.28 -7.01
C ARG A 75 -3.41 17.04 -6.26
N VAL A 76 -4.09 15.93 -6.53
CA VAL A 76 -3.88 14.65 -5.85
C VAL A 76 -2.98 13.76 -6.70
N GLY A 77 -1.85 13.33 -6.14
CA GLY A 77 -1.01 12.28 -6.72
C GLY A 77 -1.37 10.93 -6.14
N MET A 78 -1.52 9.90 -6.97
CA MET A 78 -1.80 8.54 -6.52
C MET A 78 -0.78 7.58 -7.14
N VAL A 79 0.05 6.97 -6.30
CA VAL A 79 1.02 5.94 -6.70
C VAL A 79 0.46 4.57 -6.36
N GLY A 80 0.14 3.81 -7.40
CA GLY A 80 -0.68 2.60 -7.42
C GLY A 80 -2.14 2.91 -7.74
N ASP A 81 -2.72 2.20 -8.70
CA ASP A 81 -4.12 2.41 -9.12
C ASP A 81 -5.11 1.81 -8.10
N ILE A 82 -5.68 2.67 -7.24
CA ILE A 82 -6.70 2.34 -6.25
C ILE A 82 -8.06 2.86 -6.74
N MET A 83 -8.51 2.32 -7.87
CA MET A 83 -9.69 2.78 -8.61
C MET A 83 -10.95 3.10 -7.76
N PRO A 84 -11.36 2.31 -6.75
CA PRO A 84 -12.51 2.68 -5.92
C PRO A 84 -12.31 3.99 -5.17
N LEU A 85 -11.11 4.21 -4.62
CA LEU A 85 -10.77 5.44 -3.89
C LEU A 85 -10.56 6.62 -4.85
N LEU A 86 -9.90 6.39 -5.99
CA LEU A 86 -9.71 7.40 -7.02
C LEU A 86 -11.04 8.00 -7.49
N ARG A 87 -12.09 7.19 -7.64
CA ARG A 87 -13.42 7.68 -8.02
C ARG A 87 -13.99 8.67 -7.00
N MET A 88 -13.94 8.32 -5.71
CA MET A 88 -14.43 9.21 -4.65
C MET A 88 -13.60 10.50 -4.53
N ILE A 89 -12.28 10.39 -4.69
CA ILE A 89 -11.37 11.56 -4.65
C ILE A 89 -11.67 12.52 -5.81
N ARG A 90 -11.93 12.00 -7.01
CA ARG A 90 -12.22 12.83 -8.20
C ARG A 90 -13.47 13.70 -8.04
N ASP A 91 -14.41 13.30 -7.18
CA ASP A 91 -15.60 14.11 -6.89
C ASP A 91 -15.28 15.34 -6.03
N HIS A 92 -14.11 15.38 -5.38
CA HIS A 92 -13.71 16.42 -4.42
C HIS A 92 -12.48 17.22 -4.89
N ALA A 93 -11.54 16.59 -5.61
CA ALA A 93 -10.28 17.19 -6.03
C ALA A 93 -10.39 17.97 -7.35
N GLY A 94 -9.58 19.02 -7.51
CA GLY A 94 -9.50 19.76 -8.78
C GLY A 94 -8.74 19.00 -9.87
N HIS A 95 -7.75 18.21 -9.48
CA HIS A 95 -6.94 17.40 -10.40
C HIS A 95 -6.46 16.11 -9.72
N CYS A 96 -6.39 15.01 -10.48
CA CYS A 96 -5.83 13.75 -10.04
C CYS A 96 -4.85 13.21 -11.09
N VAL A 97 -3.63 12.88 -10.65
CA VAL A 97 -2.63 12.17 -11.45
C VAL A 97 -2.36 10.81 -10.82
N VAL A 98 -2.30 9.75 -11.63
CA VAL A 98 -2.24 8.37 -11.16
C VAL A 98 -1.10 7.64 -11.85
N PHE A 99 -0.27 6.94 -11.10
CA PHE A 99 0.85 6.15 -11.60
C PHE A 99 0.63 4.69 -11.18
N ASP A 100 0.88 3.74 -12.07
CA ASP A 100 0.96 2.32 -11.69
C ASP A 100 1.84 1.60 -12.70
N GLU A 101 3.01 1.17 -12.25
CA GLU A 101 4.00 0.44 -13.06
C GLU A 101 3.40 -0.75 -13.81
N GLY A 102 2.48 -1.49 -13.16
CA GLY A 102 1.86 -2.67 -13.78
C GLY A 102 0.75 -2.33 -14.79
N LYS A 103 0.45 -1.05 -14.98
CA LYS A 103 -0.63 -0.50 -15.81
C LYS A 103 -0.17 0.74 -16.59
N ASN A 104 1.14 0.88 -16.82
CA ASN A 104 1.74 2.10 -17.36
C ASN A 104 1.14 2.53 -18.72
N GLU A 105 0.60 1.58 -19.47
CA GLU A 105 -0.02 1.79 -20.79
C GLU A 105 -1.55 1.94 -20.74
N GLU A 106 -2.17 1.81 -19.56
CA GLU A 106 -3.63 1.93 -19.41
C GLU A 106 -4.09 3.40 -19.48
N LYS A 107 -5.23 3.64 -20.13
CA LYS A 107 -5.81 4.98 -20.23
C LYS A 107 -6.09 5.58 -18.85
N GLY A 108 -5.56 6.79 -18.62
CA GLY A 108 -5.72 7.51 -17.36
C GLY A 108 -4.69 7.16 -16.29
N ILE A 109 -3.69 6.35 -16.66
CA ILE A 109 -2.44 6.15 -15.90
C ILE A 109 -1.35 6.98 -16.59
N THR A 110 -0.64 7.77 -15.80
CA THR A 110 0.53 8.54 -16.19
C THR A 110 1.76 7.66 -16.06
N SER A 111 2.74 7.83 -16.96
CA SER A 111 3.99 7.05 -16.90
C SER A 111 4.68 7.25 -15.55
N THR A 112 5.17 6.17 -14.94
CA THR A 112 5.98 6.25 -13.70
C THR A 112 7.25 7.08 -13.89
N ASP A 113 7.76 7.22 -15.12
CA ASP A 113 8.91 8.09 -15.42
C ASP A 113 8.63 9.58 -15.15
N LEU A 114 7.35 9.97 -15.10
CA LEU A 114 6.92 11.35 -14.83
C LEU A 114 6.67 11.60 -13.33
N GLU A 115 6.86 10.60 -12.45
CA GLU A 115 6.66 10.77 -11.01
C GLU A 115 7.49 11.94 -10.45
N GLY A 116 8.74 12.07 -10.88
CA GLY A 116 9.65 13.15 -10.43
C GLY A 116 9.27 14.55 -10.90
N GLU A 117 8.48 14.66 -11.97
CA GLU A 117 7.98 15.94 -12.49
C GLU A 117 6.61 16.30 -11.88
N GLU A 118 5.77 15.29 -11.67
CA GLU A 118 4.36 15.47 -11.31
C GLU A 118 4.13 15.50 -9.80
N LEU A 119 4.75 14.59 -9.03
CA LEU A 119 4.55 14.46 -7.58
C LEU A 119 4.93 15.71 -6.78
N PRO A 120 6.02 16.45 -7.10
CA PRO A 120 6.36 17.68 -6.37
C PRO A 120 5.26 18.76 -6.41
N GLY A 121 4.41 18.74 -7.44
CA GLY A 121 3.28 19.67 -7.58
C GLY A 121 1.96 19.14 -7.00
N CYS A 122 1.95 18.05 -6.25
CA CYS A 122 0.76 17.49 -5.61
C CYS A 122 0.65 17.97 -4.16
N SER A 123 -0.53 18.45 -3.75
CA SER A 123 -0.79 18.86 -2.37
C SER A 123 -1.17 17.67 -1.48
N VAL A 124 -1.73 16.61 -2.06
CA VAL A 124 -2.08 15.36 -1.39
C VAL A 124 -1.47 14.22 -2.19
N VAL A 125 -0.77 13.29 -1.54
CA VAL A 125 -0.25 12.10 -2.19
C VAL A 125 -0.72 10.83 -1.48
N LEU A 126 -1.28 9.90 -2.25
CA LEU A 126 -1.64 8.56 -1.80
C LEU A 126 -0.61 7.57 -2.35
N LEU A 127 0.08 6.87 -1.46
CA LEU A 127 1.10 5.89 -1.78
C LEU A 127 0.56 4.51 -1.43
N SER A 128 0.38 3.67 -2.44
CA SER A 128 0.10 2.25 -2.21
C SER A 128 1.22 1.62 -1.37
N ALA A 129 0.85 0.86 -0.35
CA ALA A 129 1.79 0.07 0.45
C ALA A 129 2.55 -0.98 -0.36
N THR A 130 2.15 -1.23 -1.62
CA THR A 130 2.92 -2.05 -2.57
C THR A 130 4.29 -1.43 -2.90
N THR A 131 4.47 -0.11 -2.70
CA THR A 131 5.77 0.56 -2.84
C THR A 131 6.83 0.03 -1.86
N LEU A 132 6.40 -0.55 -0.72
CA LEU A 132 7.29 -1.23 0.22
C LEU A 132 7.79 -2.58 -0.32
N LEU A 133 7.03 -3.22 -1.22
CA LEU A 133 7.35 -4.53 -1.78
C LEU A 133 8.25 -4.48 -3.01
N ASN A 134 8.24 -3.35 -3.73
CA ASN A 134 8.94 -3.18 -5.00
C ASN A 134 10.14 -2.23 -4.88
N GLY A 135 10.44 -1.76 -3.66
CA GLY A 135 11.59 -0.93 -3.32
C GLY A 135 11.46 0.55 -3.69
N THR A 136 10.30 1.03 -4.14
CA THR A 136 10.15 2.42 -4.61
C THR A 136 9.65 3.39 -3.55
N PHE A 137 9.37 2.91 -2.33
CA PHE A 137 8.79 3.72 -1.26
C PHE A 137 9.58 4.99 -0.94
N ASP A 138 10.90 4.87 -0.67
CA ASP A 138 11.72 6.01 -0.25
C ASP A 138 11.87 7.06 -1.37
N ASP A 139 12.00 6.62 -2.64
CA ASP A 139 12.09 7.51 -3.79
C ASP A 139 10.78 8.30 -4.00
N VAL A 140 9.65 7.59 -4.00
CA VAL A 140 8.32 8.20 -4.16
C VAL A 140 8.02 9.17 -3.01
N LEU A 141 8.36 8.78 -1.77
CA LEU A 141 8.16 9.62 -0.60
C LEU A 141 9.00 10.90 -0.67
N SER A 142 10.25 10.80 -1.14
CA SER A 142 11.12 11.96 -1.37
C SER A 142 10.51 12.93 -2.37
N MET A 143 10.01 12.43 -3.51
CA MET A 143 9.33 13.24 -4.54
C MET A 143 8.04 13.89 -4.03
N ALA A 144 7.34 13.23 -3.09
CA ALA A 144 6.10 13.70 -2.48
C ALA A 144 6.29 14.61 -1.26
N SER A 145 7.52 14.88 -0.82
CA SER A 145 7.83 15.55 0.46
C SER A 145 7.24 16.96 0.63
N GLY A 146 6.88 17.64 -0.46
CA GLY A 146 6.20 18.94 -0.45
C GLY A 146 4.70 18.89 -0.19
N ALA A 147 4.08 17.70 -0.22
CA ALA A 147 2.65 17.55 0.00
C ALA A 147 2.26 17.87 1.45
N ARG A 148 1.09 18.51 1.62
CA ARG A 148 0.53 18.76 2.97
C ARG A 148 0.03 17.47 3.62
N GLU A 149 -0.38 16.49 2.82
CA GLU A 149 -0.83 15.18 3.27
C GLU A 149 -0.18 14.08 2.43
N ILE A 150 0.36 13.08 3.12
CA ILE A 150 0.97 11.89 2.52
C ILE A 150 0.34 10.68 3.22
N CYS A 151 -0.39 9.88 2.46
CA CYS A 151 -1.13 8.72 2.95
C CYS A 151 -0.52 7.42 2.43
N VAL A 152 -0.08 6.53 3.31
CA VAL A 152 0.29 5.17 2.92
C VAL A 152 -0.93 4.26 3.07
N ILE A 153 -1.32 3.62 1.98
CA ILE A 153 -2.61 2.94 1.88
C ILE A 153 -2.52 1.51 1.35
N GLY A 154 -3.28 0.61 1.98
CA GLY A 154 -3.56 -0.72 1.49
C GLY A 154 -3.41 -1.80 2.57
N PRO A 155 -3.91 -3.03 2.33
CA PRO A 155 -3.81 -4.12 3.30
C PRO A 155 -2.37 -4.51 3.66
N SER A 156 -1.40 -4.13 2.82
CA SER A 156 0.02 -4.39 3.05
C SER A 156 0.68 -3.34 3.96
N ALA A 157 0.02 -2.22 4.26
CA ALA A 157 0.58 -1.16 5.10
C ALA A 157 0.76 -1.66 6.55
N PRO A 158 1.99 -1.70 7.08
CA PRO A 158 2.19 -1.94 8.51
C PRO A 158 1.59 -0.79 9.30
N LEU A 159 0.71 -1.09 10.25
CA LEU A 159 0.13 -0.09 11.15
C LEU A 159 1.13 0.27 12.25
N LEU A 160 2.26 0.86 11.86
CA LEU A 160 3.38 1.30 12.72
C LEU A 160 3.54 2.83 12.67
N PRO A 161 2.70 3.60 13.39
CA PRO A 161 2.62 5.05 13.27
C PRO A 161 3.95 5.79 13.40
N ASP A 162 4.79 5.38 14.35
CA ASP A 162 6.02 6.12 14.69
C ASP A 162 7.04 6.07 13.55
N ILE A 163 7.22 4.90 12.92
CA ILE A 163 8.17 4.70 11.81
C ILE A 163 7.79 5.56 10.60
N PHE A 164 6.49 5.62 10.28
CA PHE A 164 6.00 6.38 9.13
C PHE A 164 5.98 7.89 9.41
N ARG A 165 5.67 8.31 10.64
CA ARG A 165 5.67 9.71 11.05
C ARG A 165 7.05 10.34 10.90
N GLU A 166 8.10 9.63 11.32
CA GLU A 166 9.49 10.10 11.18
C GLU A 166 9.91 10.34 9.73
N ARG A 167 9.24 9.70 8.76
CA ARG A 167 9.48 9.89 7.32
C ARG A 167 8.56 10.91 6.67
N GLY A 168 7.75 11.63 7.45
CA GLY A 168 6.86 12.68 6.94
C GLY A 168 5.50 12.19 6.42
N VAL A 169 5.17 10.90 6.60
CA VAL A 169 3.82 10.39 6.33
C VAL A 169 2.86 11.00 7.35
N THR A 170 1.68 11.42 6.89
CA THR A 170 0.67 12.09 7.74
C THR A 170 -0.50 11.18 8.07
N LEU A 171 -0.72 10.11 7.30
CA LEU A 171 -1.82 9.18 7.50
C LEU A 171 -1.47 7.75 7.06
N LEU A 172 -1.89 6.76 7.84
CA LEU A 172 -1.90 5.34 7.44
C LEU A 172 -3.33 4.89 7.21
N SER A 173 -3.59 4.21 6.11
CA SER A 173 -4.89 3.60 5.77
C SER A 173 -4.69 2.12 5.49
N GLY A 174 -4.69 1.30 6.55
CA GLY A 174 -4.49 -0.14 6.48
C GLY A 174 -5.78 -0.94 6.70
N ARG A 175 -5.62 -2.22 7.05
CA ARG A 175 -6.72 -3.10 7.46
C ARG A 175 -6.30 -3.97 8.63
N ARG A 176 -7.22 -4.14 9.58
CA ARG A 176 -7.12 -5.11 10.67
C ARG A 176 -7.92 -6.35 10.32
N PHE A 177 -7.27 -7.51 10.27
CA PHE A 177 -7.93 -8.77 9.95
C PHE A 177 -8.55 -9.41 11.19
N THR A 178 -9.80 -9.85 11.07
CA THR A 178 -10.62 -10.34 12.19
C THR A 178 -10.88 -11.85 12.13
N ASP A 179 -10.53 -12.50 11.02
CA ASP A 179 -10.71 -13.94 10.79
C ASP A 179 -9.49 -14.49 10.03
N ALA A 180 -8.52 -15.02 10.79
CA ALA A 180 -7.26 -15.52 10.24
C ALA A 180 -7.47 -16.78 9.37
N ASP A 181 -8.32 -17.71 9.78
CA ASP A 181 -8.57 -18.95 9.04
C ASP A 181 -9.21 -18.67 7.68
N ARG A 182 -10.18 -17.75 7.63
CA ARG A 182 -10.81 -17.36 6.38
C ARG A 182 -9.87 -16.53 5.50
N LEU A 183 -9.02 -15.68 6.09
CA LEU A 183 -7.97 -14.99 5.35
C LEU A 183 -7.02 -15.98 4.67
N LEU A 184 -6.53 -16.99 5.41
CA LEU A 184 -5.66 -18.03 4.88
C LEU A 184 -6.33 -18.80 3.74
N ARG A 185 -7.62 -19.16 3.88
CA ARG A 185 -8.39 -19.77 2.78
C ARG A 185 -8.43 -18.86 1.54
N ILE A 186 -8.82 -17.60 1.70
CA ILE A 186 -8.90 -16.63 0.61
C ILE A 186 -7.56 -16.54 -0.14
N VAL A 187 -6.45 -16.38 0.58
CA VAL A 187 -5.13 -16.25 -0.04
C VAL A 187 -4.70 -17.56 -0.70
N SER A 188 -4.97 -18.72 -0.09
CA SER A 188 -4.67 -20.04 -0.66
C SER A 188 -5.44 -20.33 -1.96
N GLU A 189 -6.62 -19.73 -2.11
CA GLU A 189 -7.44 -19.78 -3.32
C GLU A 189 -7.11 -18.66 -4.33
N ALA A 190 -5.96 -17.99 -4.15
CA ALA A 190 -5.49 -16.86 -4.97
C ALA A 190 -6.41 -15.62 -4.94
N GLY A 191 -7.24 -15.49 -3.90
CA GLY A 191 -8.00 -14.29 -3.61
C GLY A 191 -7.11 -13.12 -3.19
N GLY A 192 -7.53 -11.90 -3.52
CA GLY A 192 -6.80 -10.68 -3.21
C GLY A 192 -7.65 -9.64 -2.47
N THR A 193 -7.23 -8.37 -2.51
CA THR A 193 -7.83 -7.26 -1.76
C THR A 193 -9.37 -7.17 -1.84
N ARG A 194 -9.96 -7.50 -3.00
CA ARG A 194 -11.42 -7.47 -3.19
C ARG A 194 -12.17 -8.49 -2.32
N CYS A 195 -11.51 -9.57 -1.92
CA CYS A 195 -12.07 -10.63 -1.09
C CYS A 195 -11.87 -10.38 0.42
N PHE A 196 -11.02 -9.42 0.79
CA PHE A 196 -10.69 -9.19 2.20
C PHE A 196 -11.82 -8.46 2.95
N GLY A 197 -12.76 -7.81 2.26
CA GLY A 197 -13.84 -7.01 2.86
C GLY A 197 -14.50 -7.68 4.07
N PRO A 198 -15.05 -8.90 3.91
CA PRO A 198 -15.75 -9.63 4.96
C PRO A 198 -14.90 -10.19 6.11
N VAL A 199 -13.57 -10.11 6.04
CA VAL A 199 -12.63 -10.70 7.03
C VAL A 199 -11.71 -9.67 7.67
N SER A 200 -12.01 -8.39 7.48
CA SER A 200 -11.22 -7.31 8.05
C SER A 200 -12.01 -6.02 8.10
N VAL A 201 -11.54 -5.12 8.95
CA VAL A 201 -12.03 -3.75 9.07
C VAL A 201 -10.97 -2.80 8.53
N LYS A 202 -11.39 -1.66 7.99
CA LYS A 202 -10.42 -0.62 7.60
C LYS A 202 -10.02 0.16 8.85
N VAL A 203 -8.78 0.63 8.85
CA VAL A 203 -8.19 1.38 9.96
C VAL A 203 -7.43 2.56 9.36
N ASN A 204 -7.85 3.77 9.72
CA ASN A 204 -7.20 5.02 9.34
C ASN A 204 -6.55 5.63 10.58
N ILE A 205 -5.24 5.86 10.55
CA ILE A 205 -4.47 6.40 11.68
C ILE A 205 -3.84 7.72 11.24
N ARG A 206 -4.26 8.81 11.88
CA ARG A 206 -3.65 10.13 11.70
C ARG A 206 -2.31 10.15 12.42
N LEU A 207 -1.24 10.47 11.69
CA LEU A 207 0.09 10.67 12.24
C LEU A 207 0.24 12.16 12.55
N ARG A 208 -0.04 12.56 13.79
CA ARG A 208 0.15 13.96 14.23
C ARG A 208 1.63 14.32 14.05
N LYS A 209 1.90 15.48 13.45
CA LYS A 209 3.23 16.10 13.43
C LYS A 209 3.63 16.54 14.84
#